data_AF-A0A6L7PEF3-F1
#
_entry.id   AF-A0A6L7PEF3-F1
#
_cell.length_a   1.000
_cell.length_b   1.000
_cell.length_c   1.000
_cell.angle_alpha   90.00
_cell.angle_beta   90.00
_cell.angle_gamma   90.00
#
_symmetry.space_group_name_H-M   'P 1'
#
loop_
_entity.id
_entity.type
_entity.pdbx_description
1 polymer ?
#
loop_
_entity_poly.entity_id
_entity_poly.type
_entity_poly.pdbx_seq_one_letter_code
_entity_poly.pdbx_strand_id
1 'polypeptide(L)'
;MGGRYPPGEVAARGDAIYEKIKPRLGDLDKGTFVVIDIESGDYEIDAEDIKATMRLRERRPSAVTWAARVGYRAAYSHVGLLPVSERDA
;
A
#
# COMPACT_ATOMS: atom_id res chain seq x y z
N MET A 1 6.66 -8.59 17.33
CA MET A 1 6.97 -8.97 15.93
C MET A 1 7.14 -7.71 15.10
N GLY A 2 8.32 -7.46 14.53
CA GLY A 2 8.49 -6.43 13.50
C GLY A 2 8.08 -7.00 12.13
N GLY A 3 7.47 -6.18 11.27
CA GLY A 3 7.25 -6.56 9.87
C GLY A 3 8.58 -6.87 9.18
N ARG A 4 8.53 -7.56 8.02
CA ARG A 4 9.73 -7.96 7.25
C ARG A 4 10.67 -6.79 6.93
N TYR A 5 10.14 -5.58 6.85
CA TYR A 5 10.88 -4.35 6.62
C TYR A 5 10.51 -3.29 7.67
N PRO A 6 11.44 -2.39 8.02
CA PRO A 6 11.11 -1.21 8.82
C PRO A 6 10.15 -0.29 8.05
N PRO A 7 9.27 0.45 8.74
CA PRO A 7 8.28 1.32 8.07
C PRO A 7 8.88 2.33 7.08
N GLY A 8 10.06 2.88 7.39
CA GLY A 8 10.76 3.84 6.52
C GLY A 8 11.22 3.23 5.19
N GLU A 9 11.60 1.95 5.18
CA GLU A 9 11.98 1.26 3.95
C GLU A 9 10.77 0.93 3.09
N VAL A 10 9.65 0.52 3.72
CA VAL A 10 8.37 0.33 3.03
C VAL A 10 7.93 1.63 2.36
N ALA A 11 8.00 2.76 3.08
CA ALA A 11 7.65 4.07 2.55
C ALA A 11 8.53 4.47 1.37
N ALA A 12 9.87 4.42 1.53
CA ALA A 12 10.80 4.83 0.49
C ALA A 12 10.69 3.98 -0.79
N ARG A 13 10.52 2.66 -0.66
CA ARG A 13 10.32 1.77 -1.80
C ARG A 13 8.96 2.00 -2.47
N GLY A 14 7.90 2.13 -1.67
CA GLY A 14 6.55 2.42 -2.15
C GLY A 14 6.49 3.71 -2.97
N ASP A 15 7.05 4.80 -2.44
CA ASP A 15 7.15 6.10 -3.12
C ASP A 15 7.90 5.98 -4.45
N ALA A 16 9.04 5.29 -4.45
CA ALA A 16 9.85 5.11 -5.65
C ALA A 16 9.13 4.30 -6.74
N ILE A 17 8.30 3.32 -6.36
CA ILE A 17 7.47 2.56 -7.32
C ILE A 17 6.30 3.42 -7.78
N TYR A 18 5.62 4.11 -6.87
CA TYR A 18 4.49 4.98 -7.18
C TYR A 18 4.85 6.04 -8.21
N GLU A 19 5.95 6.77 -8.03
CA GLU A 19 6.39 7.79 -9.00
C GLU A 19 6.71 7.20 -10.38
N LYS A 20 7.17 5.94 -10.46
CA LYS A 20 7.38 5.25 -11.74
C LYS A 20 6.09 4.85 -12.43
N ILE A 21 5.07 4.43 -11.68
CA ILE A 21 3.79 3.99 -12.26
C ILE A 21 2.82 5.15 -12.48
N LYS A 22 2.99 6.27 -11.77
CA LYS A 22 2.11 7.45 -11.81
C LYS A 22 1.81 7.97 -13.23
N PRO A 23 2.76 8.03 -14.19
CA PRO A 23 2.44 8.40 -15.57
C PRO A 23 1.48 7.41 -16.28
N ARG A 24 1.45 6.14 -15.85
CA ARG A 24 0.59 5.08 -16.40
C ARG A 24 -0.78 5.03 -15.75
N LEU A 25 -0.95 5.67 -14.60
CA LEU A 25 -2.23 5.73 -13.91
C LEU A 25 -3.23 6.61 -14.69
N GLY A 26 -2.76 7.51 -15.56
CA GLY A 26 -3.62 8.39 -16.33
C GLY A 26 -4.43 9.33 -15.43
N ASP A 27 -5.64 9.66 -15.88
CA ASP A 27 -6.57 10.54 -15.16
C ASP A 27 -7.39 9.78 -14.11
N LEU A 28 -6.73 9.13 -13.16
CA LEU A 28 -7.45 8.56 -12.01
C LEU A 28 -8.15 9.67 -11.22
N ASP A 29 -9.37 9.38 -10.78
CA ASP A 29 -10.12 10.28 -9.93
C ASP A 29 -9.32 10.61 -8.67
N LYS A 30 -9.28 11.90 -8.31
CA LYS A 30 -8.72 12.34 -7.05
C LYS A 30 -9.42 11.60 -5.91
N GLY A 31 -8.62 11.02 -5.02
CA GLY A 31 -9.14 10.25 -3.89
C GLY A 31 -9.14 8.74 -4.09
N THR A 32 -8.83 8.25 -5.29
CA THR A 32 -8.61 6.83 -5.58
C THR A 32 -7.36 6.33 -4.87
N PHE A 33 -7.39 5.09 -4.39
CA PHE A 33 -6.25 4.43 -3.75
C PHE A 33 -5.47 3.57 -4.73
N VAL A 34 -4.15 3.60 -4.57
CA VAL A 34 -3.19 2.72 -5.25
C VAL A 34 -2.46 1.96 -4.17
N VAL A 35 -2.61 0.64 -4.14
CA VAL A 35 -1.92 -0.26 -3.20
C VAL A 35 -0.87 -1.04 -3.96
N ILE A 36 0.37 -0.99 -3.49
CA ILE A 36 1.56 -1.52 -4.15
C ILE A 36 2.21 -2.57 -3.25
N ASP A 37 2.59 -3.71 -3.81
CA ASP A 37 3.53 -4.64 -3.18
C ASP A 37 4.96 -4.17 -3.43
N ILE A 38 5.67 -3.73 -2.39
CA ILE A 38 6.99 -3.11 -2.53
C ILE A 38 8.07 -4.08 -3.01
N GLU A 39 7.84 -5.39 -2.90
CA GLU A 39 8.81 -6.41 -3.33
C GLU A 39 8.74 -6.66 -4.83
N SER A 40 7.54 -6.59 -5.41
CA SER A 40 7.31 -6.95 -6.81
C SER A 40 6.98 -5.80 -7.72
N GLY A 41 6.46 -4.71 -7.17
CA GLY A 41 5.89 -3.60 -7.95
C GLY A 41 4.50 -3.89 -8.52
N ASP A 42 3.90 -5.05 -8.24
CA ASP A 42 2.48 -5.26 -8.52
C ASP A 42 1.64 -4.26 -7.74
N TYR A 43 0.57 -3.77 -8.36
CA TYR A 43 -0.32 -2.83 -7.72
C TYR A 43 -1.78 -3.11 -8.06
N GLU A 44 -2.66 -2.64 -7.20
CA GLU A 44 -4.11 -2.62 -7.38
C GLU A 44 -4.63 -1.20 -7.14
N ILE A 45 -5.73 -0.87 -7.81
CA ILE A 45 -6.37 0.44 -7.75
C ILE A 45 -7.84 0.25 -7.38
N ASP A 46 -8.34 1.04 -6.44
CA ASP A 46 -9.74 1.04 -6.03
C ASP A 46 -10.12 2.38 -5.36
N ALA A 47 -11.41 2.70 -5.30
CA ALA A 47 -11.92 3.79 -4.47
C ALA A 47 -11.79 3.50 -2.97
N GLU A 48 -11.66 2.24 -2.57
CA GLU A 48 -11.49 1.75 -1.20
C GLU A 48 -10.16 0.98 -1.05
N ASP A 49 -9.27 1.47 -0.19
CA ASP A 49 -7.95 0.88 0.07
C ASP A 49 -7.98 -0.60 0.50
N ILE A 50 -8.98 -0.98 1.30
CA ILE A 50 -9.15 -2.36 1.75
C ILE A 50 -9.44 -3.31 0.59
N LYS A 51 -10.25 -2.89 -0.39
CA LYS A 51 -10.56 -3.72 -1.57
C LYS A 51 -9.35 -3.91 -2.47
N ALA A 52 -8.58 -2.84 -2.70
CA ALA A 52 -7.31 -2.94 -3.42
C ALA A 52 -6.31 -3.85 -2.70
N THR A 53 -6.22 -3.74 -1.37
CA THR A 53 -5.34 -4.58 -0.54
C THR A 53 -5.74 -6.05 -0.59
N MET A 54 -7.03 -6.35 -0.48
CA MET A 54 -7.54 -7.73 -0.56
C MET A 54 -7.22 -8.35 -1.92
N ARG A 55 -7.53 -7.66 -3.02
CA ARG A 55 -7.21 -8.14 -4.38
C ARG A 55 -5.71 -8.38 -4.57
N LEU A 56 -4.88 -7.48 -4.06
CA LEU A 56 -3.42 -7.64 -4.14
C LEU A 56 -2.95 -8.85 -3.33
N ARG A 57 -3.51 -9.09 -2.14
CA ARG A 57 -3.15 -10.22 -1.28
C ARG A 57 -3.70 -11.55 -1.78
N GLU A 58 -4.84 -11.56 -2.47
CA GLU A 58 -5.34 -12.74 -3.16
C GLU A 58 -4.35 -13.20 -4.24
N ARG A 59 -3.78 -12.26 -5.02
CA ARG A 59 -2.73 -12.58 -6.00
C ARG A 59 -1.37 -12.85 -5.35
N ARG A 60 -1.06 -12.14 -4.25
CA ARG A 60 0.23 -12.19 -3.54
C ARG A 60 0.03 -12.26 -2.02
N PRO A 61 -0.18 -13.46 -1.43
CA PRO A 61 -0.47 -13.60 -0.01
C PRO A 61 0.59 -13.01 0.94
N SER A 62 1.86 -12.97 0.49
CA SER A 62 2.99 -12.42 1.24
C SER A 62 3.30 -10.95 0.92
N ALA A 63 2.42 -10.24 0.21
CA ALA A 63 2.66 -8.86 -0.21
C ALA A 63 2.99 -7.95 0.98
N VAL A 64 4.02 -7.11 0.79
CA VAL A 64 4.36 -6.04 1.72
C VAL A 64 3.78 -4.75 1.14
N THR A 65 2.62 -4.38 1.66
CA THR A 65 1.76 -3.37 1.04
C THR A 65 2.12 -1.96 1.46
N TRP A 66 2.17 -1.06 0.49
CA TRP A 66 2.22 0.38 0.65
C TRP A 66 1.07 1.01 -0.12
N ALA A 67 0.43 2.07 0.41
CA ALA A 67 -0.74 2.67 -0.22
C ALA A 67 -0.59 4.18 -0.38
N ALA A 68 -1.03 4.70 -1.54
CA ALA A 68 -1.18 6.12 -1.81
C ALA A 68 -2.60 6.47 -2.21
N ARG A 69 -3.00 7.71 -1.91
CA ARG A 69 -4.25 8.30 -2.37
C ARG A 69 -3.96 9.35 -3.45
N VAL A 70 -4.48 9.12 -4.66
CA VAL A 70 -4.26 9.97 -5.84
C VAL A 70 -4.72 11.40 -5.56
N GLY A 71 -3.89 12.38 -5.94
CA GLY A 71 -4.19 13.80 -5.78
C GLY A 71 -3.99 14.35 -4.35
N TYR A 72 -3.39 13.56 -3.45
CA TYR A 72 -2.94 13.99 -2.14
C TYR A 72 -1.42 13.76 -2.04
N ARG A 73 -0.65 14.71 -1.48
CA ARG A 73 0.74 14.41 -1.10
C ARG A 73 0.66 13.35 -0.01
N ALA A 74 1.19 12.16 -0.28
CA ALA A 74 1.27 11.11 0.71
C ALA A 74 2.05 11.64 1.91
N ALA A 75 1.33 11.84 3.02
CA ALA A 75 1.91 12.33 4.25
C ALA A 75 1.14 11.78 5.46
N TYR A 76 0.64 10.54 5.44
CA TYR A 76 0.24 9.88 6.67
C TYR A 76 0.51 8.37 6.67
N SER A 77 1.23 8.00 7.75
CA SER A 77 1.49 6.66 8.26
C SER A 77 0.21 6.09 8.91
N HIS A 78 0.09 4.76 8.86
CA HIS A 78 -0.93 3.88 9.45
C HIS A 78 -2.21 3.62 8.63
N VAL A 79 -2.16 2.60 7.77
CA VAL A 79 -3.30 1.68 7.57
C VAL A 79 -2.78 0.23 7.50
N GLY A 80 -3.01 -0.48 8.60
CA GLY A 80 -3.57 -1.84 8.64
C GLY A 80 -2.85 -3.00 7.94
N LEU A 81 -1.94 -3.67 8.66
CA LEU A 81 -2.02 -5.12 8.74
C LEU A 81 -1.57 -5.63 10.12
N LEU A 82 -2.55 -5.76 11.01
CA LEU A 82 -2.81 -6.87 11.95
C LEU A 82 -3.69 -6.35 13.11
N PRO A 83 -4.71 -7.09 13.56
CA PRO A 83 -5.32 -6.81 14.85
C PRO A 83 -4.25 -6.97 15.95
N VAL A 84 -4.20 -6.04 16.89
CA VAL A 84 -3.54 -6.28 18.17
C VAL A 84 -4.30 -7.44 18.83
N SER A 85 -3.68 -8.61 18.87
CA SER A 85 -4.18 -9.72 19.69
C SER A 85 -4.01 -9.31 21.15
N GLU A 86 -5.10 -9.01 21.83
CA GLU A 86 -5.20 -9.05 23.30
C GLU A 86 -4.92 -10.49 23.77
N ARG A 87 -3.66 -10.80 24.08
CA ARG A 87 -3.27 -11.83 25.05
C ARG A 87 -1.90 -11.45 25.59
N ASP A 88 -1.92 -10.68 26.67
CA ASP A 88 -0.92 -10.66 27.76
C ASP A 88 -1.42 -9.68 28.82
N ALA A 89 -2.37 -10.16 29.64
CA ALA A 89 -2.64 -9.72 31.01
C ALA A 89 -3.37 -10.85 31.74
#